data_AF-J2T5J7-F1
#
_entry.id   AF-J2T5J7-F1
#
_cell.length_a   1.000
_cell.length_b   1.000
_cell.length_c   1.000
_cell.angle_alpha   90.00
_cell.angle_beta   90.00
_cell.angle_gamma   90.00
#
_symmetry.space_group_name_H-M   'P 1'
#
loop_
_entity.id
_entity.type
_entity.pdbx_description
1 polymer ?
#
loop_
_entity_poly.entity_id
_entity_poly.type
_entity_poly.pdbx_seq_one_letter_code
_entity_poly.pdbx_strand_id
1 'polypeptide(L)'
;MKKIVLLIVLLFLFSCSTQKNDILGKYEYKGNETIDSLVIEKNVYTHKIFNKQGKLMYQGQSTWELGKDRITFFNFYNNEDYNLTEFLTEEQAKKFLIKMSCPIYVNQQVIIETNADENIRYIKNKK
;
A
#
# COMPACT_ATOMS: atom_id res chain seq x y z
N MET A 1 40.50 25.71 -4.36
CA MET A 1 39.25 25.38 -5.09
C MET A 1 38.91 23.88 -5.15
N LYS A 2 39.85 22.95 -4.91
CA LYS A 2 39.55 21.50 -4.92
C LYS A 2 38.73 20.97 -3.72
N LYS A 3 38.66 21.71 -2.60
CA LYS A 3 37.94 21.27 -1.37
C LYS A 3 36.41 21.44 -1.44
N ILE A 4 35.90 22.34 -2.29
CA ILE A 4 34.46 22.63 -2.38
C ILE A 4 33.72 21.56 -3.19
N VAL A 5 34.39 20.95 -4.18
CA VAL A 5 33.80 19.88 -5.02
C VAL A 5 33.49 18.63 -4.18
N LEU A 6 34.25 18.36 -3.12
CA LEU A 6 34.03 17.20 -2.25
C LEU A 6 32.73 17.30 -1.43
N LEU A 7 32.31 18.52 -1.07
CA LEU A 7 31.13 18.74 -0.22
C LEU A 7 29.81 18.54 -0.98
N ILE A 8 29.79 18.84 -2.28
CA ILE A 8 28.62 18.65 -3.14
C ILE A 8 28.34 17.16 -3.38
N VAL A 9 29.37 16.31 -3.41
CA VAL A 9 29.22 14.86 -3.59
C VAL A 9 28.66 14.18 -2.33
N LEU A 10 28.95 14.68 -1.12
CA LEU A 10 28.38 14.12 0.11
C LEU A 10 26.87 14.33 0.26
N LEU A 11 26.32 15.42 -0.30
CA LEU A 11 24.89 15.72 -0.21
C LEU A 11 24.02 14.77 -1.07
N PHE A 12 24.58 14.12 -2.08
CA PHE A 12 23.86 13.12 -2.90
C PHE A 12 23.71 11.75 -2.22
N LEU A 13 24.42 11.50 -1.11
CA LEU A 13 24.37 10.20 -0.40
C LEU A 13 23.22 10.10 0.60
N PHE A 14 22.54 11.20 0.92
CA PHE A 14 21.30 11.21 1.70
C PHE A 14 20.06 11.10 0.80
N SER A 15 20.10 10.22 -0.22
CA SER A 15 18.88 9.92 -0.97
C SER A 15 17.88 9.31 0.00
N CYS A 16 16.76 9.99 0.21
CA CYS A 16 15.68 9.60 1.10
C CYS A 16 15.08 8.26 0.61
N SER A 17 15.66 7.13 1.03
CA SER A 17 15.08 5.81 0.76
C SER A 17 14.03 5.53 1.82
N THR A 18 12.86 5.06 1.41
CA THR A 18 11.82 4.60 2.33
C THR A 18 12.37 3.45 3.18
N GLN A 19 12.29 3.57 4.50
CA GLN A 19 12.67 2.50 5.40
C GLN A 19 11.47 1.60 5.69
N LYS A 20 11.76 0.33 5.98
CA LYS A 20 10.71 -0.66 6.27
C LYS A 20 9.79 -0.24 7.42
N ASN A 21 10.37 0.38 8.45
CA ASN A 21 9.64 0.88 9.62
C ASN A 21 8.67 2.01 9.27
N ASP A 22 8.96 2.81 8.23
CA ASP A 22 8.09 3.89 7.77
C ASP A 22 6.76 3.33 7.25
N ILE A 23 6.78 2.09 6.74
CA ILE A 23 5.64 1.46 6.06
C ILE A 23 4.79 0.61 6.98
N LEU A 24 5.31 0.19 8.12
CA LEU A 24 4.52 -0.58 9.09
C LEU A 24 3.35 0.26 9.62
N GLY A 25 2.15 -0.31 9.64
CA GLY A 25 0.97 0.36 10.17
C GLY A 25 -0.32 0.00 9.45
N LYS A 26 -1.37 0.76 9.77
CA LYS A 26 -2.71 0.59 9.21
C LYS A 26 -2.97 1.68 8.19
N TYR A 27 -3.47 1.27 7.04
CA TYR A 27 -3.84 2.13 5.94
C TYR A 27 -5.31 1.96 5.62
N GLU A 28 -5.90 3.02 5.09
CA GLU A 28 -7.30 3.03 4.70
C GLU A 28 -7.44 3.75 3.36
N TYR A 29 -8.28 3.18 2.49
CA TYR A 29 -8.83 3.85 1.33
C TYR A 29 -10.36 3.87 1.48
N LYS A 30 -10.97 5.03 1.24
CA LYS A 30 -12.43 5.20 1.25
C LYS A 30 -12.88 5.57 -0.15
N GLY A 31 -13.34 4.59 -0.90
CA GLY A 31 -13.91 4.82 -2.23
C GLY A 31 -15.35 5.33 -2.17
N ASN A 32 -16.12 5.11 -3.23
CA ASN A 32 -17.55 5.39 -3.31
C ASN A 32 -18.39 4.18 -2.91
N GLU A 33 -17.94 2.96 -3.16
CA GLU A 33 -18.67 1.72 -2.88
C GLU A 33 -18.07 0.92 -1.72
N THR A 34 -16.75 1.02 -1.52
CA THR A 34 -16.05 0.25 -0.48
C THR A 34 -15.28 1.11 0.50
N ILE A 35 -14.86 0.47 1.58
CA ILE A 35 -13.84 0.93 2.51
C ILE A 35 -12.81 -0.18 2.59
N ASP A 36 -11.59 0.12 2.20
CA ASP A 36 -10.52 -0.85 2.14
C ASP A 36 -9.50 -0.56 3.23
N SER A 37 -8.98 -1.61 3.86
CA SER A 37 -7.95 -1.51 4.88
C SER A 37 -6.79 -2.45 4.61
N LEU A 38 -5.58 -1.90 4.66
CA LEU A 38 -4.34 -2.65 4.67
C LEU A 38 -3.70 -2.54 6.05
N VAL A 39 -3.33 -3.67 6.63
CA VAL A 39 -2.54 -3.73 7.87
C VAL A 39 -1.21 -4.37 7.53
N ILE A 40 -0.13 -3.60 7.59
CA ILE A 40 1.22 -4.02 7.20
C ILE A 40 2.06 -4.23 8.46
N GLU A 41 2.51 -5.46 8.67
CA GLU A 41 3.26 -5.88 9.86
C GLU A 41 4.42 -6.79 9.48
N LYS A 42 5.64 -6.43 9.89
CA LYS A 42 6.87 -7.21 9.61
C LYS A 42 7.02 -7.53 8.11
N ASN A 43 6.68 -8.74 7.68
CA ASN A 43 6.78 -9.24 6.30
C ASN A 43 5.42 -9.65 5.71
N VAL A 44 4.34 -9.39 6.44
CA VAL A 44 2.98 -9.82 6.11
C VAL A 44 2.09 -8.59 6.06
N TYR A 45 1.07 -8.66 5.21
CA TYR A 45 -0.01 -7.69 5.22
C TYR A 45 -1.36 -8.41 5.23
N THR A 46 -2.34 -7.77 5.85
CA THR A 46 -3.75 -8.21 5.82
C THR A 46 -4.54 -7.18 5.01
N HIS A 47 -5.27 -7.64 4.01
CA HIS A 47 -6.20 -6.83 3.22
C HIS A 47 -7.63 -7.15 3.61
N LYS A 48 -8.41 -6.13 3.95
CA LYS A 48 -9.83 -6.24 4.23
C LYS A 48 -10.59 -5.23 3.38
N ILE A 49 -11.66 -5.68 2.74
CA ILE A 49 -12.58 -4.82 2.00
C ILE A 49 -13.93 -4.90 2.70
N PHE A 50 -14.49 -3.74 3.01
CA PHE A 50 -15.82 -3.59 3.58
C PHE A 50 -16.70 -2.86 2.57
N ASN A 51 -18.00 -3.16 2.57
CA ASN A 51 -18.96 -2.29 1.88
C ASN A 51 -19.21 -1.01 2.71
N LYS A 52 -19.95 -0.05 2.16
CA LYS A 52 -20.29 1.20 2.88
C LYS A 52 -21.05 1.03 4.20
N GLN A 53 -21.74 -0.09 4.38
CA GLN A 53 -22.42 -0.43 5.62
C GLN A 53 -21.46 -1.00 6.68
N GLY A 54 -20.17 -1.16 6.36
CA GLY A 54 -19.16 -1.73 7.25
C GLY A 54 -19.18 -3.25 7.34
N LYS A 55 -19.92 -3.93 6.45
CA LYS A 55 -19.91 -5.39 6.36
C LYS A 55 -18.63 -5.82 5.65
N LEU A 56 -17.92 -6.79 6.23
CA LEU A 56 -16.74 -7.40 5.62
C LEU A 56 -17.15 -8.16 4.35
N MET A 57 -16.54 -7.82 3.22
CA MET A 57 -16.82 -8.41 1.90
C MET A 57 -15.64 -9.22 1.37
N TYR A 58 -14.42 -8.96 1.84
CA TYR A 58 -13.25 -9.77 1.54
C TYR A 58 -12.20 -9.64 2.65
N GLN A 59 -11.49 -10.73 2.91
CA GLN A 59 -10.30 -10.72 3.76
C GLN A 59 -9.24 -11.66 3.17
N GLY A 60 -8.03 -11.14 2.98
CA GLY A 60 -6.86 -11.92 2.56
C GLY A 60 -5.62 -11.54 3.35
N GLN A 61 -4.65 -12.45 3.39
CA GLN A 61 -3.35 -12.22 4.00
C GLN A 61 -2.25 -12.75 3.10
N SER A 62 -1.19 -11.97 2.93
CA SER A 62 -0.02 -12.43 2.19
C SER A 62 1.23 -11.64 2.56
N THR A 63 2.32 -11.87 1.82
CA THR A 63 3.61 -11.21 2.05
C THR A 63 3.76 -9.94 1.23
N TRP A 64 4.73 -9.12 1.63
CA TRP A 64 5.11 -7.93 0.88
C TRP A 64 6.62 -7.72 0.91
N GLU A 65 7.11 -6.99 -0.08
CA GLU A 65 8.52 -6.59 -0.23
C GLU A 65 8.64 -5.08 -0.40
N LEU A 66 9.75 -4.52 0.08
CA LEU A 66 10.08 -3.10 -0.06
C LEU A 66 11.21 -2.92 -1.07
N GLY A 67 10.93 -2.20 -2.14
CA GLY A 67 11.93 -1.58 -3.00
C GLY A 67 12.28 -0.17 -2.50
N LYS A 68 13.10 0.58 -3.25
CA LYS A 68 13.59 1.90 -2.83
C LYS A 68 12.47 2.88 -2.42
N ASP A 69 11.42 2.94 -3.22
CA ASP A 69 10.27 3.84 -3.14
C ASP A 69 8.95 3.13 -3.52
N ARG A 70 8.96 1.80 -3.51
CA ARG A 70 7.83 0.97 -3.93
C ARG A 70 7.58 -0.15 -2.94
N ILE A 71 6.32 -0.42 -2.66
CA ILE A 71 5.89 -1.64 -1.97
C ILE A 71 5.36 -2.62 -3.01
N THR A 72 5.73 -3.88 -2.88
CA THR A 72 5.18 -4.97 -3.70
C THR A 72 4.38 -5.90 -2.82
N PHE A 73 3.09 -6.02 -3.09
CA PHE A 73 2.18 -6.97 -2.46
C PHE A 73 2.08 -8.24 -3.31
N PHE A 74 2.24 -9.39 -2.67
CA PHE A 74 1.97 -10.69 -3.29
C PHE A 74 0.53 -11.09 -3.01
N ASN A 75 -0.15 -11.70 -3.98
CA ASN A 75 -1.54 -12.12 -3.84
C ASN A 75 -2.49 -10.99 -3.42
N PHE A 76 -2.34 -9.83 -4.03
CA PHE A 76 -3.20 -8.68 -3.80
C PHE A 76 -4.49 -8.82 -4.61
N TYR A 77 -5.63 -8.62 -3.96
CA TYR A 77 -6.92 -8.51 -4.62
C TYR A 77 -7.20 -7.04 -4.87
N ASN A 78 -7.13 -6.59 -6.12
CA ASN A 78 -7.50 -5.24 -6.51
C ASN A 78 -8.98 -5.21 -6.89
N ASN A 79 -9.81 -4.61 -6.05
CA ASN A 79 -11.24 -4.44 -6.31
C ASN A 79 -11.58 -3.15 -7.04
N GLU A 80 -10.66 -2.19 -7.18
CA GLU A 80 -10.91 -0.90 -7.85
C GLU A 80 -12.20 -0.19 -7.41
N ASP A 81 -12.50 -0.22 -6.10
CA ASP A 81 -13.76 0.31 -5.53
C ASP A 81 -15.03 -0.34 -6.12
N TYR A 82 -14.93 -1.56 -6.64
CA TYR A 82 -16.08 -2.30 -7.13
C TYR A 82 -17.01 -2.71 -5.98
N ASN A 83 -18.32 -2.54 -6.19
CA ASN A 83 -19.34 -2.94 -5.22
C ASN A 83 -19.46 -4.47 -5.15
N LEU A 84 -18.84 -5.06 -4.15
CA LEU A 84 -19.00 -6.48 -3.82
C LEU A 84 -20.38 -6.71 -3.20
N THR A 85 -21.25 -7.43 -3.90
CA THR A 85 -22.62 -7.74 -3.44
C THR A 85 -22.66 -8.88 -2.43
N GLU A 86 -21.65 -9.76 -2.45
CA GLU A 86 -21.51 -10.90 -1.54
C GLU A 86 -20.07 -11.03 -1.03
N PHE A 87 -19.91 -11.79 0.06
CA PHE A 87 -18.59 -12.04 0.61
C PHE A 87 -17.80 -12.93 -0.35
N LEU A 88 -16.62 -12.47 -0.76
CA LEU A 88 -15.75 -13.19 -1.67
C LEU A 88 -14.95 -14.24 -0.88
N THR A 89 -15.23 -15.51 -1.16
CA THR A 89 -14.47 -16.63 -0.58
C THR A 89 -13.04 -16.67 -1.13
N GLU A 90 -12.14 -17.35 -0.41
CA GLU A 90 -10.75 -17.52 -0.83
C GLU A 90 -10.64 -18.14 -2.24
N GLU A 91 -11.43 -19.17 -2.54
CA GLU A 91 -11.41 -19.83 -3.85
C GLU A 91 -11.91 -18.92 -4.98
N GLN A 92 -12.93 -18.09 -4.71
CA GLN A 92 -13.40 -17.12 -5.71
C GLN A 92 -12.37 -16.02 -5.95
N ALA A 93 -11.69 -15.54 -4.90
CA ALA A 93 -10.67 -14.49 -4.98
C ALA A 93 -9.40 -14.96 -5.70
N LYS A 94 -9.02 -16.23 -5.53
CA LYS A 94 -7.73 -16.80 -5.97
C LYS A 94 -7.36 -16.50 -7.42
N LYS A 95 -8.34 -16.55 -8.33
CA LYS A 95 -8.13 -16.29 -9.77
C LYS A 95 -7.88 -14.82 -10.13
N PHE A 96 -8.12 -13.90 -9.19
CA PHE A 96 -7.95 -12.46 -9.36
C PHE A 96 -6.78 -11.90 -8.54
N LEU A 97 -6.09 -12.74 -7.77
CA LEU A 97 -4.96 -12.31 -6.97
C LEU A 97 -3.77 -12.01 -7.89
N ILE A 98 -3.21 -10.82 -7.73
CA ILE A 98 -2.10 -10.33 -8.55
C ILE A 98 -0.87 -10.00 -7.70
N LYS A 99 0.30 -9.97 -8.33
CA LYS A 99 1.47 -9.29 -7.78
C LYS A 99 1.35 -7.81 -8.12
N MET A 100 1.17 -6.97 -7.10
CA MET A 100 0.95 -5.53 -7.29
C MET A 100 2.13 -4.74 -6.73
N SER A 101 2.75 -3.89 -7.55
CA SER A 101 3.86 -3.02 -7.14
C SER A 101 3.43 -1.57 -7.21
N CYS A 102 3.50 -0.85 -6.11
CA CYS A 102 2.91 0.48 -5.93
C CYS A 102 3.97 1.48 -5.48
N PRO A 103 3.98 2.72 -6.00
CA PRO A 103 4.78 3.79 -5.43
C PRO A 103 4.34 4.12 -3.99
N ILE A 104 5.31 4.53 -3.19
CA ILE A 104 5.13 5.01 -1.83
C ILE A 104 5.57 6.46 -1.76
N TYR A 105 4.71 7.31 -1.20
CA TYR A 105 5.06 8.68 -0.89
C TYR A 105 5.18 8.85 0.63
N VAL A 106 6.39 9.18 1.10
CA VAL A 106 6.67 9.46 2.51
C VAL A 106 6.86 10.96 2.66
N ASN A 107 5.83 11.66 3.12
CA ASN A 107 5.89 13.08 3.46
C ASN A 107 5.26 13.31 4.86
N GLN A 108 4.51 14.39 5.06
CA GLN A 108 3.71 14.61 6.28
C GLN A 108 2.75 13.42 6.60
N GLN A 109 2.50 12.56 5.61
CA GLN A 109 1.81 11.28 5.71
C GLN A 109 2.47 10.23 4.81
N VAL A 110 2.26 8.94 5.12
CA VAL A 110 2.69 7.84 4.25
C VAL A 110 1.50 7.40 3.40
N ILE A 111 1.69 7.38 2.08
CA ILE A 111 0.66 7.06 1.10
C ILE A 111 1.17 5.93 0.21
N ILE A 112 0.32 4.94 -0.04
CA ILE A 112 0.52 3.89 -1.03
C ILE A 112 -0.50 4.10 -2.15
N GLU A 113 -0.04 4.44 -3.35
CA GLU A 113 -0.91 4.70 -4.51
C GLU A 113 -1.00 3.44 -5.36
N THR A 114 -2.17 2.81 -5.36
CA THR A 114 -2.39 1.49 -5.98
C THR A 114 -2.94 1.58 -7.40
N ASN A 115 -3.70 2.63 -7.70
CA ASN A 115 -4.18 2.94 -9.05
C ASN A 115 -4.22 4.48 -9.19
N ALA A 116 -3.46 5.03 -10.13
CA ALA A 116 -3.38 6.48 -10.35
C ALA A 116 -4.60 7.01 -11.14
N ASP A 117 -5.12 6.21 -12.08
CA ASP A 117 -6.26 6.59 -12.93
C ASP A 117 -7.54 6.68 -12.08
N GLU A 118 -7.74 5.71 -11.19
CA GLU A 118 -8.87 5.66 -10.26
C GLU A 118 -8.61 6.40 -8.93
N ASN A 119 -7.44 7.05 -8.81
CA ASN A 119 -7.01 7.79 -7.61
C ASN A 119 -7.14 6.96 -6.30
N ILE A 120 -6.82 5.67 -6.36
CA ILE A 120 -6.87 4.75 -5.22
C ILE A 120 -5.59 4.87 -4.41
N ARG A 121 -5.70 5.66 -3.34
CA ARG A 121 -4.60 6.00 -2.43
C ARG A 121 -4.91 5.53 -1.02
N TYR A 122 -4.11 4.57 -0.55
CA TYR A 122 -4.17 4.07 0.81
C TYR A 122 -3.34 4.97 1.72
N ILE A 123 -4.01 5.54 2.71
CA ILE A 123 -3.44 6.57 3.57
C ILE A 123 -3.13 5.97 4.94
N LYS A 124 -1.89 6.13 5.42
CA LYS A 124 -1.50 5.64 6.75
C LYS A 124 -2.24 6.40 7.85
N ASN A 125 -2.89 5.65 8.74
CA ASN A 125 -3.53 6.15 9.94
C ASN A 125 -2.48 6.54 10.99
N LYS A 126 -2.56 7.76 11.53
CA LYS A 126 -1.63 8.30 12.54
C LYS A 126 -1.89 7.78 13.97
N LYS A 127 -2.51 6.61 14.12
CA LYS A 127 -2.87 6.06 15.44
C LYS A 127 -1.64 5.66 16.24
#